data_AF-A0A9D6FXT3-F1
#
_entry.id   AF-A0A9D6FXT3-F1
#
_cell.length_a   1.000
_cell.length_b   1.000
_cell.length_c   1.000
_cell.angle_alpha   90.00
_cell.angle_beta   90.00
_cell.angle_gamma   90.00
#
_symmetry.space_group_name_H-M   'P 1'
#
loop_
_entity.id
_entity.type
_entity.pdbx_description
1 polymer ?
#
loop_
_entity_poly.entity_id
_entity_poly.type
_entity_poly.pdbx_seq_one_letter_code
_entity_poly.pdbx_strand_id
1 'polypeptide(L)'
;MPTKMTGFGRGLAASGASVALAVAAPVFAKDDAIATDRPDFVESGAVVGKGVFQLETSAAAARDRGGGAAARTWTTPTLFRLGVSERLELRLESDGLTRQKVDDGTGSRSESGVSNSSLGLKWLMREGDEATGKAALAWLAHLETNSGSAALRGSG
;
A
#
# COMPACT_ATOMS: atom_id res chain seq x y z
N MET A 1 24.08 -13.00 -50.08
CA MET A 1 22.68 -12.61 -50.35
C MET A 1 21.85 -12.92 -49.10
N PRO A 2 21.18 -11.94 -48.48
CA PRO A 2 20.42 -12.11 -47.24
C PRO A 2 18.90 -12.11 -47.47
N THR A 3 18.16 -13.07 -46.90
CA THR A 3 16.68 -13.11 -46.83
C THR A 3 16.31 -14.14 -45.74
N LYS A 4 15.46 -13.95 -44.73
CA LYS A 4 14.57 -12.89 -44.25
C LYS A 4 14.33 -13.14 -42.75
N MET A 5 14.21 -12.07 -41.97
CA MET A 5 13.56 -12.06 -40.67
C MET A 5 12.06 -12.37 -40.81
N THR A 6 11.55 -13.23 -39.95
CA THR A 6 10.13 -13.36 -39.57
C THR A 6 10.13 -13.94 -38.16
N GLY A 7 9.45 -13.46 -37.13
CA GLY A 7 8.50 -12.39 -36.94
C GLY A 7 7.97 -12.61 -35.53
N PHE A 8 8.29 -11.70 -34.60
CA PHE A 8 7.81 -11.78 -33.21
C PHE A 8 6.34 -11.41 -33.21
N GLY A 9 5.46 -12.36 -32.88
CA GLY A 9 4.03 -12.13 -32.86
C GLY A 9 3.37 -12.99 -31.81
N ARG A 10 3.11 -12.40 -30.64
CA ARG A 10 1.92 -12.64 -29.83
C ARG A 10 1.87 -11.66 -28.66
N GLY A 11 1.18 -10.55 -28.91
CA GLY A 11 0.61 -9.75 -27.84
C GLY A 11 -0.36 -10.63 -27.04
N LEU A 12 -0.19 -10.65 -25.73
CA LEU A 12 -1.22 -11.12 -24.83
C LEU A 12 -1.65 -9.91 -24.00
N ALA A 13 -2.73 -9.29 -24.46
CA ALA A 13 -3.53 -8.37 -23.68
C ALA A 13 -3.96 -9.10 -22.40
N ALA A 14 -3.47 -8.65 -21.25
CA ALA A 14 -4.00 -9.08 -19.96
C ALA A 14 -4.97 -8.00 -19.51
N SER A 15 -6.25 -8.19 -19.84
CA SER A 15 -7.35 -7.45 -19.23
C SER A 15 -7.32 -7.70 -17.73
N GLY A 16 -6.89 -6.70 -16.96
CA GLY A 16 -7.07 -6.69 -15.52
C GLY A 16 -8.54 -6.37 -15.23
N ALA A 17 -9.30 -7.36 -14.80
CA ALA A 17 -10.63 -7.14 -14.26
C ALA A 17 -10.49 -6.53 -12.86
N SER A 18 -10.74 -5.23 -12.75
CA SER A 18 -10.84 -4.53 -11.46
C SER A 18 -12.11 -5.00 -10.74
N VAL A 19 -11.95 -5.75 -9.65
CA VAL A 19 -13.06 -6.03 -8.73
C VAL A 19 -13.11 -4.86 -7.75
N ALA A 20 -14.07 -3.96 -7.94
CA ALA A 20 -14.38 -2.90 -6.98
C ALA A 20 -15.19 -3.51 -5.84
N LEU A 21 -14.57 -3.69 -4.67
CA LEU A 21 -15.27 -4.08 -3.45
C LEU A 21 -15.78 -2.82 -2.75
N ALA A 22 -17.02 -2.43 -3.06
CA ALA A 22 -17.68 -1.32 -2.38
C ALA A 22 -18.18 -1.78 -1.00
N VAL A 23 -17.45 -1.42 0.06
CA VAL A 23 -17.91 -1.58 1.44
C VAL A 23 -18.62 -0.29 1.85
N ALA A 24 -19.96 -0.31 1.87
CA ALA A 24 -20.76 0.78 2.41
C ALA A 24 -20.70 0.73 3.95
N ALA A 25 -19.95 1.66 4.55
CA ALA A 25 -19.97 1.90 6.00
C ALA A 25 -20.98 3.01 6.35
N PRO A 26 -21.60 2.99 7.55
CA PRO A 26 -22.56 4.01 7.95
C PRO A 26 -21.86 5.38 8.11
N VAL A 27 -22.36 6.38 7.39
CA VAL A 27 -21.90 7.78 7.46
C VAL A 27 -22.35 8.40 8.78
N PHE A 28 -21.39 8.62 9.68
CA PHE A 28 -21.50 9.63 10.74
C PHE A 28 -20.70 10.85 10.29
N ALA A 29 -21.36 11.77 9.60
CA ALA A 29 -20.78 13.05 9.22
C ALA A 29 -20.77 13.99 10.43
N LYS A 30 -19.57 14.28 10.92
CA LYS A 30 -19.21 15.60 11.45
C LYS A 30 -17.89 15.97 10.76
N ASP A 31 -17.95 17.01 9.93
CA ASP A 31 -16.84 17.62 9.17
C ASP A 31 -15.54 17.64 10.00
N ASP A 32 -14.36 17.15 9.57
CA ASP A 32 -13.76 17.04 8.24
C ASP A 32 -12.61 15.99 8.32
N ALA A 33 -12.63 14.91 7.53
CA ALA A 33 -11.49 13.97 7.41
C ALA A 33 -11.59 13.05 6.18
N ILE A 34 -10.96 13.46 5.07
CA ILE A 34 -10.07 12.69 4.17
C ILE A 34 -9.17 13.76 3.51
N ALA A 35 -7.85 13.67 3.67
CA ALA A 35 -6.92 14.40 2.81
C ALA A 35 -5.91 13.41 2.22
N THR A 36 -6.18 12.98 0.99
CA THR A 36 -5.24 12.22 0.15
C THR A 36 -4.17 13.16 -0.38
N ASP A 37 -2.94 12.67 -0.53
CA ASP A 37 -1.78 13.46 -0.99
C ASP A 37 -2.14 14.42 -2.14
N ARG A 38 -1.81 15.70 -1.98
CA ARG A 38 -1.63 16.57 -3.16
C ARG A 38 -0.44 15.97 -3.92
N PRO A 39 -0.50 15.81 -5.25
CA PRO A 39 0.52 15.12 -6.05
C PRO A 39 1.96 15.65 -5.87
N ASP A 40 2.12 16.80 -5.21
CA ASP A 40 3.39 17.46 -4.95
C ASP A 40 4.05 17.06 -3.60
N PHE A 41 3.35 16.41 -2.67
CA PHE A 41 3.91 15.95 -1.39
C PHE A 41 3.55 14.48 -1.13
N VAL A 42 4.53 13.70 -0.66
CA VAL A 42 4.48 12.23 -0.55
C VAL A 42 3.92 11.75 0.80
N GLU A 43 3.72 12.65 1.77
CA GLU A 43 2.98 12.39 3.02
C GLU A 43 2.61 13.73 3.67
N SER A 44 1.31 13.93 3.97
CA SER A 44 0.82 15.12 4.65
C SER A 44 1.29 15.20 6.11
N GLY A 45 1.46 16.41 6.65
CA GLY A 45 1.69 16.59 8.10
C GLY A 45 0.45 16.32 8.97
N ALA A 46 -0.75 16.24 8.39
CA ALA A 46 -2.01 16.15 9.12
C ALA A 46 -2.28 14.78 9.76
N VAL A 47 -3.14 14.76 10.77
CA VAL A 47 -3.72 13.58 11.44
C VAL A 47 -5.22 13.48 11.12
N VAL A 48 -5.83 12.29 11.28
CA VAL A 48 -7.26 12.08 11.01
C VAL A 48 -8.23 12.82 11.94
N GLY A 49 -7.75 13.43 13.04
CA GLY A 49 -8.58 14.14 14.02
C GLY A 49 -9.13 13.23 15.13
N LYS A 50 -9.49 13.82 16.29
CA LYS A 50 -9.84 13.02 17.49
C LYS A 50 -11.10 12.18 17.29
N GLY A 51 -11.00 10.90 17.66
CA GLY A 51 -12.11 9.95 17.61
C GLY A 51 -12.46 9.47 16.19
N VAL A 52 -11.70 9.91 15.19
CA VAL A 52 -11.90 9.50 13.79
C VAL A 52 -11.26 8.13 13.57
N PHE A 53 -12.05 7.24 12.98
CA PHE A 53 -11.66 5.92 12.53
C PHE A 53 -11.61 5.94 11.00
N GLN A 54 -10.52 5.47 10.41
CA GLN A 54 -10.40 5.31 8.96
C GLN A 54 -9.81 3.94 8.63
N LEU A 55 -10.38 3.31 7.60
CA LEU A 55 -9.88 2.07 7.01
C LEU A 55 -9.69 2.29 5.52
N GLU A 56 -8.47 2.08 5.04
CA GLU A 56 -8.10 2.11 3.63
C GLU A 56 -7.71 0.69 3.23
N THR A 57 -8.27 0.18 2.12
CA THR A 57 -7.93 -1.14 1.59
C THR A 57 -7.87 -1.08 0.07
N SER A 58 -6.94 -1.82 -0.53
CA SER A 58 -6.72 -1.85 -1.98
C SER A 58 -6.32 -3.25 -2.45
N ALA A 59 -6.24 -3.42 -3.77
CA ALA A 59 -5.66 -4.59 -4.39
C ALA A 59 -4.51 -4.14 -5.31
N ALA A 60 -3.35 -4.76 -5.16
CA ALA A 60 -2.17 -4.40 -5.95
C ALA A 60 -1.55 -5.61 -6.64
N ALA A 61 -0.94 -5.36 -7.80
CA ALA A 61 -0.29 -6.37 -8.63
C ALA A 61 1.04 -5.85 -9.17
N ALA A 62 2.15 -6.49 -8.79
CA ALA A 62 3.48 -6.13 -9.25
C ALA A 62 4.08 -7.26 -10.12
N ARG A 63 4.85 -6.92 -11.15
CA ARG A 63 5.61 -7.90 -11.95
C ARG A 63 7.03 -7.43 -12.15
N ASP A 64 7.96 -8.30 -11.79
CA ASP A 64 9.39 -8.11 -12.01
C ASP A 64 9.90 -9.15 -13.03
N ARG A 65 10.87 -8.77 -13.85
CA ARG A 65 11.57 -9.65 -14.78
C ARG A 65 13.05 -9.28 -14.84
N GLY A 66 13.92 -10.24 -14.57
CA GLY A 66 15.35 -10.06 -14.62
C GLY A 66 16.08 -11.40 -14.63
N GLY A 67 17.23 -11.47 -15.30
CA GLY A 67 18.11 -12.65 -15.24
C GLY A 67 17.50 -13.97 -15.73
N GLY A 68 16.49 -13.93 -16.62
CA GLY A 68 15.78 -15.14 -17.08
C GLY A 68 14.61 -15.57 -16.19
N ALA A 69 14.38 -14.89 -15.05
CA ALA A 69 13.26 -15.13 -14.16
C ALA A 69 12.18 -14.04 -14.27
N ALA A 70 10.95 -14.40 -13.91
CA ALA A 70 9.81 -13.52 -13.78
C ALA A 70 9.10 -13.75 -12.44
N ALA A 71 8.89 -12.68 -11.68
CA ALA A 71 8.12 -12.70 -10.45
C ALA A 71 6.79 -11.94 -10.64
N ARG A 72 5.70 -12.48 -10.08
CA ARG A 72 4.40 -11.81 -9.99
C ARG A 72 3.93 -11.84 -8.55
N THR A 73 3.57 -10.69 -8.02
CA THR A 73 3.06 -10.54 -6.65
C THR A 73 1.68 -9.90 -6.72
N TRP A 74 0.75 -10.43 -5.92
CA TRP A 74 -0.55 -9.83 -5.64
C TRP A 74 -0.65 -9.59 -4.14
N THR A 75 -1.15 -8.42 -3.75
CA THR A 75 -1.34 -8.04 -2.34
C THR A 75 -2.72 -7.39 -2.13
N THR A 76 -3.15 -7.32 -0.88
CA THR A 76 -4.34 -6.55 -0.47
C THR A 76 -3.97 -5.50 0.58
N PRO A 77 -3.23 -4.44 0.22
CA PRO A 77 -2.73 -3.47 1.18
C PRO A 77 -3.88 -2.86 1.97
N THR A 78 -3.72 -2.83 3.28
CA THR A 78 -4.74 -2.37 4.23
C THR A 78 -4.08 -1.50 5.29
N LEU A 79 -4.61 -0.29 5.47
CA LEU A 79 -4.18 0.68 6.46
C LEU A 79 -5.38 1.03 7.36
N PHE A 80 -5.19 0.80 8.65
CA PHE A 80 -6.10 1.22 9.69
C PHE A 80 -5.54 2.44 10.42
N ARG A 81 -6.37 3.48 10.64
CA ARG A 81 -5.98 4.73 11.31
C ARG A 81 -6.99 5.07 12.40
N LEU A 82 -6.47 5.47 13.56
CA LEU A 82 -7.25 5.91 14.71
C LEU A 82 -6.70 7.23 15.26
N GLY A 83 -7.51 8.28 15.21
CA GLY A 83 -7.19 9.55 15.84
C GLY A 83 -7.44 9.50 17.34
N VAL A 84 -6.38 9.48 18.14
CA VAL A 84 -6.45 9.47 19.60
C VAL A 84 -6.72 10.87 20.15
N SER A 85 -6.20 11.89 19.48
CA SER A 85 -6.42 13.31 19.78
C SER A 85 -6.34 14.15 18.51
N GLU A 86 -6.55 15.46 18.60
CA GLU A 86 -6.35 16.39 17.46
C GLU A 86 -4.89 16.45 16.97
N ARG A 87 -3.96 15.79 17.67
CA ARG A 87 -2.53 15.83 17.36
C ARG A 87 -1.88 14.46 17.26
N LEU A 88 -2.61 13.38 17.57
CA LEU A 88 -2.04 12.04 17.68
C LEU A 88 -2.90 11.03 16.94
N GLU A 89 -2.29 10.30 16.03
CA GLU A 89 -2.90 9.22 15.26
C GLU A 89 -2.09 7.93 15.44
N LEU A 90 -2.79 6.82 15.64
CA LEU A 90 -2.23 5.47 15.60
C LEU A 90 -2.54 4.84 14.25
N ARG A 91 -1.60 4.05 13.74
CA ARG A 91 -1.70 3.36 12.45
C ARG A 91 -1.41 1.86 12.63
N LEU A 92 -2.14 1.03 11.90
CA LEU A 92 -1.81 -0.38 11.70
C LEU A 92 -1.85 -0.65 10.20
N GLU A 93 -0.74 -1.08 9.64
CA GLU A 93 -0.58 -1.25 8.19
C GLU A 93 -0.14 -2.67 7.86
N SER A 94 -0.59 -3.20 6.71
CA SER A 94 -0.09 -4.46 6.17
C SER A 94 -0.36 -4.53 4.67
N ASP A 95 0.53 -5.20 3.93
CA ASP A 95 0.24 -5.64 2.56
C ASP A 95 -0.90 -6.69 2.50
N GLY A 96 -1.35 -7.18 3.65
CA GLY A 96 -2.52 -8.04 3.78
C GLY A 96 -2.28 -9.44 3.20
N LEU A 97 -3.25 -9.94 2.42
CA LEU A 97 -3.12 -11.22 1.74
C LEU A 97 -2.16 -11.09 0.57
N THR A 98 -1.07 -11.83 0.63
CA THR A 98 0.00 -11.81 -0.35
C THR A 98 0.11 -13.15 -1.07
N ARG A 99 0.21 -13.09 -2.39
CA ARG A 99 0.52 -14.24 -3.24
C ARG A 99 1.66 -13.92 -4.17
N GLN A 100 2.76 -14.65 -4.04
CA GLN A 100 3.92 -14.53 -4.90
C GLN A 100 4.04 -15.76 -5.80
N LYS A 101 4.35 -15.54 -7.08
CA LYS A 101 4.68 -16.57 -8.05
C LYS A 101 6.00 -16.20 -8.71
N VAL A 102 6.97 -17.10 -8.67
CA VAL A 102 8.25 -16.96 -9.35
C VAL A 102 8.34 -18.04 -10.43
N ASP A 103 8.85 -17.66 -11.59
CA ASP A 103 9.14 -18.52 -12.74
C ASP A 103 10.59 -18.24 -13.13
N ASP A 104 11.46 -19.25 -13.11
CA ASP A 104 12.90 -19.10 -13.33
C ASP A 104 13.39 -19.77 -14.63
N GLY A 105 12.46 -20.11 -15.53
CA GLY A 105 12.76 -20.79 -16.78
C GLY A 105 13.05 -22.29 -16.64
N THR A 106 13.26 -22.80 -15.42
CA THR A 106 13.40 -24.23 -15.11
C THR A 106 12.19 -24.79 -14.36
N GLY A 107 11.44 -23.93 -13.68
CA GLY A 107 10.21 -24.28 -12.99
C GLY A 107 9.46 -23.05 -12.49
N SER A 108 8.34 -23.30 -11.80
CA SER A 108 7.58 -22.23 -11.15
C SER A 108 7.24 -22.60 -9.71
N ARG A 109 7.45 -21.64 -8.81
CA ARG A 109 7.11 -21.71 -7.38
C ARG A 109 6.03 -20.69 -7.06
N SER A 110 5.11 -21.03 -6.17
CA SER A 110 4.12 -20.09 -5.65
C SER A 110 4.00 -20.21 -4.14
N GLU A 111 3.93 -19.06 -3.49
CA GLU A 111 3.72 -18.94 -2.05
C GLU A 111 2.53 -18.01 -1.80
N SER A 112 1.82 -18.22 -0.71
CA SER A 112 0.70 -17.38 -0.29
C SER A 112 0.62 -17.32 1.22
N GLY A 113 0.17 -16.19 1.76
CA GLY A 113 0.03 -15.98 3.19
C GLY A 113 -0.37 -14.56 3.51
N VAL A 114 -0.36 -14.24 4.79
CA VAL A 114 -0.55 -12.86 5.28
C VAL A 114 0.82 -12.22 5.44
N SER A 115 0.98 -10.99 4.96
CA SER A 115 2.18 -10.18 5.17
C SER A 115 2.34 -9.78 6.63
N ASN A 116 3.56 -9.37 6.99
CA ASN A 116 3.81 -8.69 8.24
C ASN A 116 2.92 -7.44 8.38
N SER A 117 2.66 -7.05 9.62
CA SER A 117 1.98 -5.81 9.94
C SER A 117 2.95 -4.85 10.61
N SER A 118 2.76 -3.55 10.42
CA SER A 118 3.49 -2.52 11.12
C SER A 118 2.56 -1.71 12.02
N LEU A 119 3.06 -1.33 13.19
CA LEU A 119 2.38 -0.43 14.12
C LEU A 119 3.00 0.96 14.01
N GLY A 120 2.21 1.93 13.62
CA GLY A 120 2.64 3.30 13.41
C GLY A 120 2.02 4.29 14.39
N LEU A 121 2.72 5.40 14.58
CA LEU A 121 2.24 6.56 15.32
C LEU A 121 2.64 7.82 14.56
N LYS A 122 1.68 8.72 14.39
CA LYS A 122 1.88 10.05 13.80
C LYS A 122 1.53 11.11 14.83
N TRP A 123 2.49 11.99 15.14
CA TRP A 123 2.31 13.08 16.08
C TRP A 123 2.50 14.43 15.37
N LEU A 124 1.41 15.19 15.27
CA LEU A 124 1.40 16.57 14.78
C LEU A 124 2.13 17.50 15.77
N MET A 125 3.23 18.08 15.30
CA MET A 125 4.02 19.06 16.04
C MET A 125 3.56 20.49 15.74
N ARG A 126 3.18 20.77 14.50
CA ARG A 126 2.71 22.08 14.08
C ARG A 126 1.66 21.95 12.98
N GLU A 127 0.56 22.67 13.13
CA GLU A 127 -0.46 22.79 12.09
C GLU A 127 0.06 23.66 10.94
N GLY A 128 -0.35 23.31 9.73
CA GLY A 128 -0.11 24.13 8.55
C GLY A 128 -1.12 25.26 8.47
N ASP A 129 -0.70 26.38 7.89
CA ASP A 129 -1.58 27.51 7.59
C ASP A 129 -1.14 28.10 6.25
N GLU A 130 -1.98 27.89 5.23
CA GLU A 130 -1.72 28.30 3.85
C GLU A 130 -1.71 29.83 3.71
N ALA A 131 -2.52 30.55 4.50
CA ALA A 131 -2.59 32.02 4.44
C ALA A 131 -1.31 32.69 4.98
N THR A 132 -0.65 32.05 5.96
CA THR A 132 0.62 32.54 6.51
C THR A 132 1.85 31.80 5.98
N GLY A 133 1.66 30.85 5.06
CA GLY A 133 2.73 30.03 4.48
C GLY A 133 3.41 29.07 5.46
N LYS A 134 2.77 28.78 6.60
CA LYS A 134 3.34 27.87 7.61
C LYS A 134 3.12 26.42 7.17
N ALA A 135 4.21 25.68 7.03
CA ALA A 135 4.12 24.24 6.76
C ALA A 135 3.71 23.46 8.02
N ALA A 136 2.83 22.48 7.82
CA ALA A 136 2.54 21.46 8.83
C ALA A 136 3.78 20.60 9.09
N LEU A 137 4.02 20.25 10.36
CA LEU A 137 5.13 19.39 10.77
C LEU A 137 4.61 18.29 11.68
N ALA A 138 4.98 17.05 11.37
CA ALA A 138 4.66 15.89 12.20
C ALA A 138 5.85 14.93 12.28
N TRP A 139 5.90 14.17 13.35
CA TRP A 139 6.79 13.02 13.47
C TRP A 139 5.99 11.77 13.14
N LEU A 140 6.56 10.89 12.31
CA LEU A 140 5.99 9.60 11.97
C LEU A 140 6.99 8.52 12.39
N ALA A 141 6.54 7.59 13.22
CA ALA A 141 7.30 6.44 13.67
C ALA A 141 6.52 5.16 13.36
N HIS A 142 7.23 4.10 13.00
CA HIS A 142 6.64 2.77 12.84
C HIS A 142 7.53 1.69 13.44
N LEU A 143 6.90 0.58 13.80
CA LEU A 143 7.53 -0.65 14.25
C LEU A 143 7.07 -1.78 13.34
N GLU A 144 8.02 -2.39 12.65
CA GLU A 144 7.77 -3.60 11.86
C GLU A 144 7.66 -4.82 12.79
N THR A 145 6.71 -5.69 12.51
CA THR A 145 6.51 -6.92 13.28
C THR A 145 6.75 -8.16 12.42
N ASN A 146 7.00 -9.30 13.06
CA ASN A 146 7.09 -10.61 12.40
C ASN A 146 5.76 -11.39 12.51
N SER A 147 4.63 -10.69 12.39
CA SER A 147 3.27 -11.24 12.51
C SER A 147 2.83 -12.07 11.30
N GLY A 148 3.53 -11.95 10.16
CA GLY A 148 3.18 -12.58 8.91
C GLY A 148 3.40 -14.09 8.89
N SER A 149 2.89 -14.71 7.82
CA SER A 149 3.04 -16.15 7.55
C SER A 149 4.51 -16.53 7.39
N ALA A 150 4.89 -17.72 7.88
CA ALA A 150 6.29 -18.16 7.90
C ALA A 150 6.99 -18.10 6.53
N ALA A 151 6.26 -18.39 5.46
CA ALA A 151 6.76 -18.34 4.08
C ALA A 151 7.05 -16.91 3.57
N LEU A 152 6.55 -15.87 4.25
CA LEU A 152 6.61 -14.46 3.83
C LEU A 152 7.35 -13.56 4.83
N ARG A 153 7.90 -14.11 5.92
CA ARG A 153 8.65 -13.32 6.91
C ARG A 153 10.04 -12.97 6.37
N GLY A 154 10.45 -11.71 6.49
CA GLY A 154 11.84 -11.31 6.31
C GLY A 154 12.72 -11.89 7.43
N SER A 155 13.94 -12.29 7.11
CA SER A 155 14.97 -12.53 8.13
C SER A 155 15.43 -11.16 8.62
N GLY A 156 14.96 -10.74 9.79
CA GLY A 156 15.38 -9.49 10.43
C GLY A 156 16.88 -9.42 10.72
#